data_AF-A0A843HGP8-F1
#
_entry.id   AF-A0A843HGP8-F1
#
_cell.length_a   1.000
_cell.length_b   1.000
_cell.length_c   1.000
_cell.angle_alpha   90.00
_cell.angle_beta   90.00
_cell.angle_gamma   90.00
#
_symmetry.space_group_name_H-M   'P 1'
#
loop_
_entity.id
_entity.type
_entity.pdbx_description
1 polymer ?
#
loop_
_entity_poly.entity_id
_entity_poly.type
_entity_poly.pdbx_seq_one_letter_code
_entity_poly.pdbx_strand_id
1 'polypeptide(L)'
;MTNNFTKAVNSFIRKIKCKRTCLGWSHMTTGHAYRVTLTYKGKKCSFVFNDNYKDASKKEDFLYCLVLDAQLYENSSSFEEFKEQYGCGYRIDEFARRMYDSCRKQSERLHRLFTDEEIALLAMLD
;
A
#
# COMPACT_ATOMS: atom_id res chain seq x y z
N MET A 1 -8.37 -26.03 5.70
CA MET A 1 -8.04 -25.35 4.42
C MET A 1 -7.08 -24.16 4.58
N THR A 2 -7.01 -23.52 5.75
CA THR A 2 -6.13 -22.38 6.09
C THR A 2 -4.63 -22.64 5.89
N ASN A 3 -4.14 -23.84 6.19
CA ASN A 3 -2.71 -24.14 6.26
C ASN A 3 -1.97 -24.16 4.90
N ASN A 4 -2.66 -24.46 3.80
CA ASN A 4 -2.05 -24.46 2.46
C ASN A 4 -2.06 -23.06 1.85
N PHE A 5 -3.06 -22.25 2.19
CA PHE A 5 -3.22 -20.90 1.64
C PHE A 5 -2.17 -19.94 2.22
N THR A 6 -1.98 -19.94 3.54
CA THR A 6 -0.92 -19.16 4.21
C THR A 6 0.47 -19.51 3.67
N LYS A 7 0.71 -20.78 3.30
CA LYS A 7 1.97 -21.19 2.65
C LYS A 7 2.13 -20.59 1.26
N ALA A 8 1.07 -20.53 0.46
CA ALA A 8 1.10 -19.96 -0.88
C ALA A 8 1.39 -18.45 -0.83
N VAL A 9 0.69 -17.70 0.03
CA VAL A 9 0.91 -16.26 0.24
C VAL A 9 2.35 -16.00 0.72
N ASN A 10 2.82 -16.73 1.74
CA ASN A 10 4.19 -16.58 2.24
C ASN A 10 5.25 -16.92 1.19
N SER A 11 5.02 -17.97 0.40
CA SER A 11 5.90 -18.34 -0.72
C SER A 11 5.94 -17.25 -1.79
N PHE A 12 4.79 -16.64 -2.09
CA PHE A 12 4.69 -15.52 -3.01
C PHE A 12 5.44 -14.28 -2.49
N ILE A 13 5.19 -13.86 -1.25
CA ILE A 13 5.83 -12.69 -0.63
C ILE A 13 7.35 -12.84 -0.58
N ARG A 14 7.87 -14.05 -0.36
CA ARG A 14 9.32 -14.34 -0.40
C ARG A 14 9.97 -14.04 -1.74
N LYS A 15 9.22 -14.13 -2.85
CA LYS A 15 9.73 -13.80 -4.20
C LYS A 15 9.84 -12.28 -4.43
N ILE A 16 9.18 -11.48 -3.60
CA ILE A 16 9.20 -10.02 -3.68
C ILE A 16 10.42 -9.50 -2.92
N LYS A 17 11.29 -8.79 -3.63
CA LYS A 17 12.43 -8.09 -3.03
C LYS A 17 11.95 -6.72 -2.53
N CYS A 18 12.38 -6.35 -1.33
CA CYS A 18 12.07 -5.06 -0.73
C CYS A 18 13.36 -4.38 -0.26
N LYS A 19 13.55 -3.13 -0.66
CA LYS A 19 14.60 -2.25 -0.13
C LYS A 19 13.94 -1.05 0.53
N ARG A 20 14.39 -0.70 1.74
CA ARG A 20 14.01 0.52 2.45
C ARG A 20 15.20 1.47 2.52
N THR A 21 14.96 2.74 2.27
CA THR A 21 15.96 3.81 2.42
C THR A 21 15.37 4.88 3.32
N CYS A 22 15.99 5.15 4.47
CA CYS A 22 15.53 6.19 5.40
C CYS A 22 15.65 7.57 4.73
N LEU A 23 14.57 8.37 4.81
CA LEU A 23 14.52 9.74 4.30
C LEU A 23 14.63 10.79 5.42
N GLY A 24 14.62 10.36 6.67
CA GLY A 24 14.60 11.24 7.85
C GLY A 24 13.29 11.11 8.64
N TRP A 25 13.07 12.04 9.56
CA TRP A 25 11.87 12.08 10.40
C TRP A 25 10.61 12.33 9.57
N SER A 26 9.54 11.61 9.89
CA SER A 26 8.23 11.80 9.29
C SER A 26 7.58 13.08 9.83
N HIS A 27 6.90 13.84 8.97
CA HIS A 27 6.03 14.93 9.39
C HIS A 27 4.59 14.47 9.69
N MET A 28 4.30 13.18 9.46
CA MET A 28 2.95 12.59 9.55
C MET A 28 2.80 11.65 10.74
N THR A 29 3.91 11.09 11.23
CA THR A 29 3.96 10.07 12.28
C THR A 29 5.11 10.39 13.22
N THR A 30 5.14 9.78 14.40
CA THR A 30 6.21 9.94 15.38
C THR A 30 7.53 9.23 15.00
N GLY A 31 7.59 8.57 13.84
CA GLY A 31 8.74 7.79 13.37
C GLY A 31 9.46 8.40 12.15
N HIS A 32 10.06 7.55 11.33
CA HIS A 32 10.80 7.94 10.13
C HIS A 32 9.98 7.74 8.86
N ALA A 33 10.25 8.57 7.85
CA ALA A 33 9.81 8.33 6.49
C ALA A 33 10.84 7.44 5.76
N TYR A 34 10.36 6.47 5.02
CA TYR A 34 11.18 5.57 4.22
C TYR A 34 10.76 5.61 2.75
N ARG A 35 11.74 5.63 1.84
CA ARG A 35 11.50 5.21 0.46
C ARG A 35 11.53 3.69 0.41
N VAL A 36 10.37 3.09 0.20
CA VAL A 36 10.20 1.65 -0.02
C VAL A 36 10.29 1.40 -1.52
N THR A 37 11.12 0.44 -1.91
CA THR A 37 11.25 -0.05 -3.29
C THR A 37 10.92 -1.54 -3.31
N LEU A 38 9.87 -1.90 -4.04
CA LEU A 38 9.48 -3.28 -4.28
C LEU A 38 9.95 -3.71 -5.67
N THR A 39 10.43 -4.94 -5.80
CA THR A 39 10.86 -5.52 -7.07
C THR A 39 10.35 -6.95 -7.20
N TYR A 40 9.69 -7.22 -8.32
CA TYR A 40 9.09 -8.52 -8.62
C TYR A 40 9.08 -8.75 -10.14
N LYS A 41 9.51 -9.93 -10.59
CA LYS A 41 9.58 -10.31 -12.02
C LYS A 41 10.22 -9.23 -12.93
N GLY A 42 11.31 -8.60 -12.46
CA GLY A 42 12.03 -7.55 -13.20
C GLY A 42 11.34 -6.18 -13.21
N LYS A 43 10.11 -6.08 -12.69
CA LYS A 43 9.38 -4.82 -12.51
C LYS A 43 9.71 -4.22 -11.15
N LYS A 44 9.65 -2.89 -11.05
CA LYS A 44 9.92 -2.14 -9.81
C LYS A 44 8.92 -1.03 -9.59
N CYS A 45 8.55 -0.81 -8.34
CA CYS A 45 7.83 0.40 -7.92
C CYS A 45 8.48 0.98 -6.66
N SER A 46 8.23 2.26 -6.40
CA SER A 46 8.70 2.92 -5.19
C SER A 46 7.66 3.90 -4.66
N PHE A 47 7.55 3.97 -3.35
CA PHE A 47 6.65 4.88 -2.65
C PHE A 47 7.26 5.30 -1.31
N VAL A 48 6.70 6.36 -0.74
CA VAL A 48 7.07 6.82 0.61
C VAL A 48 6.15 6.13 1.61
N PHE A 49 6.74 5.59 2.67
CA PHE A 49 6.03 5.00 3.80
C PHE A 49 6.42 5.73 5.08
N ASN A 50 5.44 6.20 5.85
CA ASN A 50 5.67 6.91 7.11
C ASN A 50 5.48 5.92 8.26
N ASP A 51 6.58 5.47 8.85
CA ASP A 51 6.55 4.43 9.88
C ASP A 51 6.36 5.03 11.28
N ASN A 52 6.00 4.21 12.25
CA ASN A 52 6.00 4.60 13.66
C ASN A 52 7.35 4.22 14.31
N TYR A 53 7.77 4.92 15.37
CA TYR A 53 9.01 4.59 16.09
C TYR A 53 8.88 3.34 16.96
N LYS A 54 7.65 2.98 17.37
CA LYS A 54 7.41 1.85 18.27
C LYS A 54 7.48 0.50 17.58
N ASP A 55 6.94 0.41 16.36
CA ASP A 55 6.82 -0.84 15.62
C ASP A 55 7.38 -0.65 14.22
N ALA A 56 8.61 -1.11 14.00
CA ALA A 56 9.24 -1.03 12.69
C ALA A 56 8.49 -1.94 11.70
N SER A 57 7.82 -1.32 10.73
CA SER A 57 7.06 -2.02 9.70
C SER A 57 7.95 -2.97 8.92
N LYS A 58 7.45 -4.15 8.57
CA LYS A 58 8.06 -5.20 7.75
C LYS A 58 7.59 -5.08 6.30
N LYS A 59 8.07 -5.99 5.46
CA LYS A 59 7.74 -5.99 4.01
C LYS A 59 6.24 -6.24 3.80
N GLU A 60 5.69 -7.11 4.62
CA GLU A 60 4.29 -7.50 4.64
C GLU A 60 3.39 -6.27 4.89
N ASP A 61 3.75 -5.43 5.87
CA ASP A 61 3.02 -4.19 6.17
C ASP A 61 3.04 -3.22 4.98
N PHE A 62 4.16 -3.11 4.26
CA PHE A 62 4.26 -2.27 3.06
C PHE A 62 3.39 -2.78 1.91
N LEU A 63 3.34 -4.10 1.72
CA LEU A 63 2.49 -4.72 0.70
C LEU A 63 1.01 -4.56 1.05
N TYR A 64 0.68 -4.79 2.32
CA TYR A 64 -0.67 -4.63 2.85
C TYR A 64 -1.17 -3.20 2.66
N CYS A 65 -0.40 -2.19 3.07
CA CYS A 65 -0.78 -0.79 2.85
C CYS A 65 -0.92 -0.43 1.37
N LEU A 66 -0.06 -0.97 0.49
CA LEU A 66 -0.18 -0.72 -0.95
C LEU A 66 -1.48 -1.31 -1.53
N VAL A 67 -1.88 -2.51 -1.07
CA VAL A 67 -3.13 -3.16 -1.47
C VAL A 67 -4.34 -2.40 -0.91
N LEU A 68 -4.31 -2.02 0.37
CA LEU A 68 -5.37 -1.22 0.97
C LEU A 68 -5.59 0.09 0.24
N ASP A 69 -4.53 0.87 -0.01
CA ASP A 69 -4.62 2.14 -0.75
C ASP A 69 -5.23 1.92 -2.15
N ALA A 70 -4.86 0.83 -2.83
CA ALA A 70 -5.43 0.49 -4.14
C ALA A 70 -6.92 0.16 -4.04
N GLN A 71 -7.32 -0.67 -3.07
CA GLN A 71 -8.72 -1.04 -2.84
C GLN A 71 -9.59 0.17 -2.49
N LEU A 72 -9.08 1.09 -1.66
CA LEU A 72 -9.80 2.33 -1.33
C LEU A 72 -10.12 3.13 -2.59
N TYR A 73 -9.20 3.21 -3.55
CA TYR A 73 -9.44 3.88 -4.82
C TYR A 73 -10.36 3.06 -5.74
N GLU A 74 -10.11 1.76 -5.90
CA GLU A 74 -10.82 0.89 -6.85
C GLU A 74 -12.27 0.62 -6.46
N ASN A 75 -12.58 0.67 -5.16
CA ASN A 75 -13.95 0.53 -4.65
C ASN A 75 -14.75 1.83 -4.74
N SER A 76 -14.14 2.94 -5.15
CA SER A 76 -14.83 4.21 -5.35
C SER A 76 -14.96 4.53 -6.84
N SER A 77 -16.18 4.68 -7.32
CA SER A 77 -16.47 5.01 -8.73
C SER A 77 -16.13 6.46 -9.08
N SER A 78 -16.09 7.34 -8.08
CA SER A 78 -15.78 8.76 -8.21
C SER A 78 -15.04 9.32 -7.00
N PHE A 79 -14.50 10.54 -7.14
CA PHE A 79 -13.92 11.29 -6.02
C PHE A 79 -14.96 11.59 -4.94
N GLU A 80 -16.20 11.89 -5.34
CA GLU A 80 -17.32 12.17 -4.45
C GLU A 80 -17.65 10.93 -3.59
N GLU A 81 -17.71 9.75 -4.20
CA GLU A 81 -17.94 8.49 -3.48
C GLU A 81 -16.78 8.17 -2.53
N PHE A 82 -15.54 8.33 -2.98
CA PHE A 82 -14.36 8.14 -2.13
C PHE A 82 -14.39 9.07 -0.91
N LYS A 83 -14.76 10.34 -1.12
CA LYS A 83 -14.87 11.33 -0.06
C LYS A 83 -15.99 10.97 0.92
N GLU A 84 -17.13 10.48 0.45
CA GLU A 84 -18.22 10.05 1.33
C GLU A 84 -17.87 8.79 2.15
N GLN A 85 -17.19 7.83 1.54
CA GLN A 85 -16.85 6.54 2.17
C GLN A 85 -15.64 6.63 3.10
N TYR A 86 -14.58 7.32 2.66
CA TYR A 86 -13.26 7.28 3.29
C TYR A 86 -12.74 8.67 3.64
N GLY A 87 -13.33 9.72 3.09
CA GLY A 87 -13.12 11.07 3.55
C GLY A 87 -13.73 11.23 4.93
N CYS A 88 -12.95 10.87 5.97
CA CYS A 88 -13.14 11.33 7.35
C CYS A 88 -13.72 12.74 7.29
N GLY A 89 -14.87 13.01 7.92
CA GLY A 89 -15.76 14.18 7.74
C GLY A 89 -15.13 15.59 7.82
N TYR A 90 -14.10 15.84 7.03
CA TYR A 90 -13.26 17.01 6.97
C TYR A 90 -13.82 17.93 5.90
N ARG A 91 -14.05 19.18 6.31
CA ARG A 91 -14.54 20.27 5.46
C ARG A 91 -13.48 20.78 4.46
N ILE A 92 -12.51 19.95 4.04
CA ILE A 92 -11.36 20.37 3.25
C ILE A 92 -11.17 19.43 2.06
N ASP A 93 -11.83 19.78 0.95
CA ASP A 93 -11.78 19.06 -0.33
C ASP A 93 -10.36 18.82 -0.85
N GLU A 94 -9.44 19.74 -0.57
CA GLU A 94 -8.04 19.63 -0.97
C GLU A 94 -7.36 18.41 -0.36
N PHE A 95 -7.63 18.12 0.92
CA PHE A 95 -7.02 16.97 1.60
C PHE A 95 -7.57 15.66 1.04
N ALA A 96 -8.89 15.56 0.89
CA ALA A 96 -9.52 14.39 0.29
C ALA A 96 -8.99 14.13 -1.13
N ARG A 97 -8.82 15.19 -1.93
CA ARG A 97 -8.29 15.07 -3.30
C ARG A 97 -6.85 14.56 -3.31
N ARG A 98 -6.01 15.05 -2.40
CA ARG A 98 -4.64 14.55 -2.24
C ARG A 98 -4.60 13.07 -1.84
N MET A 99 -5.50 12.62 -0.96
CA MET A 99 -5.60 11.20 -0.60
C MET A 99 -6.07 10.36 -1.79
N TYR A 100 -7.13 10.79 -2.48
CA TYR A 100 -7.65 10.11 -3.67
C TYR A 100 -6.57 9.94 -4.74
N ASP A 101 -5.83 11.01 -5.06
CA ASP A 101 -4.71 10.96 -6.00
C ASP A 101 -3.56 10.08 -5.51
N SER A 102 -3.33 10.02 -4.19
CA SER A 102 -2.35 9.11 -3.61
C SER A 102 -2.78 7.66 -3.82
N CYS A 103 -4.02 7.32 -3.45
CA CYS A 103 -4.59 5.98 -3.59
C CYS A 103 -4.61 5.53 -5.06
N ARG A 104 -4.99 6.42 -5.99
CA ARG A 104 -4.91 6.18 -7.44
C ARG A 104 -3.49 5.82 -7.88
N LYS A 105 -2.48 6.59 -7.44
CA LYS A 105 -1.07 6.30 -7.76
C LYS A 105 -0.60 4.98 -7.17
N GLN A 106 -1.12 4.58 -6.02
CA GLN A 106 -0.80 3.29 -5.41
C GLN A 106 -1.43 2.12 -6.17
N SER A 107 -2.70 2.24 -6.58
CA SER A 107 -3.35 1.30 -7.50
C SER A 107 -2.54 1.14 -8.79
N GLU A 108 -2.16 2.24 -9.47
CA GLU A 108 -1.32 2.16 -10.67
C GLU A 108 0.02 1.45 -10.42
N ARG A 109 0.67 1.67 -9.26
CA ARG A 109 1.93 1.01 -8.91
C ARG A 109 1.74 -0.48 -8.63
N LEU A 110 0.64 -0.85 -7.99
CA LEU A 110 0.29 -2.23 -7.66
C LEU A 110 0.08 -3.03 -8.96
N HIS A 111 -0.78 -2.53 -9.86
CA HIS A 111 -1.07 -3.12 -11.17
C HIS A 111 0.11 -3.12 -12.14
N ARG A 112 1.06 -2.19 -11.98
CA ARG A 112 2.34 -2.29 -12.70
C ARG A 112 3.17 -3.45 -12.20
N LEU A 113 3.16 -3.75 -10.90
CA LEU A 113 4.06 -4.73 -10.28
C LEU A 113 3.51 -6.16 -10.33
N PHE A 114 2.21 -6.34 -10.19
CA PHE A 114 1.54 -7.64 -10.03
C PHE A 114 0.41 -7.83 -11.05
N THR A 115 -0.02 -9.07 -11.28
CA THR A 115 -1.28 -9.37 -12.00
C THR A 115 -2.48 -9.34 -11.06
N ASP A 116 -3.69 -9.30 -11.60
CA ASP A 116 -4.92 -9.29 -10.79
C ASP A 116 -5.03 -10.52 -9.88
N GLU A 117 -4.61 -11.70 -10.35
CA GLU A 117 -4.60 -12.92 -9.52
C GLU A 117 -3.58 -12.83 -8.37
N GLU A 118 -2.45 -12.18 -8.61
CA GLU A 118 -1.42 -11.94 -7.59
C GLU A 118 -1.88 -10.88 -6.57
N ILE A 119 -2.62 -9.86 -7.02
CA ILE A 119 -3.25 -8.86 -6.16
C ILE A 119 -4.32 -9.52 -5.28
N ALA A 120 -5.18 -10.38 -5.85
CA ALA A 120 -6.17 -11.13 -5.10
C ALA A 120 -5.54 -12.03 -4.03
N LEU A 121 -4.35 -12.59 -4.30
CA LEU A 121 -3.59 -13.35 -3.32
C LEU A 121 -3.05 -12.46 -2.18
N LEU A 122 -2.57 -11.26 -2.49
CA LEU A 122 -2.09 -10.29 -1.50
C LEU A 122 -3.21 -9.66 -0.66
N ALA A 123 -4.41 -9.51 -1.21
CA ALA A 123 -5.59 -9.00 -0.50
C ALA A 123 -6.06 -9.91 0.64
N MET A 124 -5.47 -11.10 0.76
CA MET A 124 -5.69 -12.02 1.88
C MET A 124 -4.62 -11.92 2.97
N LEU A 125 -3.77 -10.88 2.93
CA LEU A 125 -2.93 -10.49 4.05
C LEU A 125 -3.83 -9.93 5.16
N ASP A 126 -3.76 -10.54 6.33
CA ASP A 126 -4.48 -10.19 7.55
C ASP A 126 -3.50 -9.56 8.55
#